data_AF-A0A953BS37-F1
#
_entry.id   AF-A0A953BS37-F1
#
_cell.length_a   1.000
_cell.length_b   1.000
_cell.length_c   1.000
_cell.angle_alpha   90.00
_cell.angle_beta   90.00
_cell.angle_gamma   90.00
#
_symmetry.space_group_name_H-M   'P 1'
#
loop_
_entity.id
_entity.type
_entity.pdbx_description
1 polymer ?
#
loop_
_entity_poly.entity_id
_entity_poly.type
_entity_poly.pdbx_seq_one_letter_code
_entity_poly.pdbx_strand_id
1 'polypeptide(L)'
;MQTLTEIKHLLESRGLRPKKSLGQNFLVDQNLIRKLVDCSGVGAGSLVLEVGPGTGTLTEELLARGCEVVACELDDDLASLLAERIPAMLGPGKQHRFTLVLGDCLEGKRTLSPLITQALGGRPFALVANLPYAAATPLMSTLLVDHPECPTLAVTIQREVAERLGAAPGGKDYGALAVLAQSLAQVRPIATLPRECFWPRPDVTSAMVLLSRRAEPLVADPAALSAFLRDLFAHRRKQIGAVLGKGTDWETVAAAPGCGEITPMLRAEQLSVPQVVALGRALGRLEGRGTSANNARPNPRSTSHEV
;
A
#
# COMPACT_ATOMS: atom_id res chain seq x y z
N MET A 1 -26.10 -3.55 3.12
CA MET A 1 -25.08 -4.61 3.23
C MET A 1 -25.75 -5.97 3.08
N GLN A 2 -25.15 -6.82 2.26
CA GLN A 2 -25.64 -8.15 1.92
C GLN A 2 -25.34 -9.19 3.01
N THR A 3 -26.20 -10.18 3.14
CA THR A 3 -26.00 -11.44 3.89
C THR A 3 -25.41 -12.51 2.99
N LEU A 4 -24.88 -13.60 3.57
CA LEU A 4 -24.36 -14.73 2.79
C LEU A 4 -25.41 -15.34 1.84
N THR A 5 -26.67 -15.43 2.29
CA THR A 5 -27.78 -15.95 1.48
C THR A 5 -28.04 -15.07 0.26
N GLU A 6 -28.03 -13.74 0.45
CA GLU A 6 -28.22 -12.79 -0.65
C GLU A 6 -27.04 -12.81 -1.63
N ILE A 7 -25.79 -12.94 -1.14
CA ILE A 7 -24.61 -13.07 -2.00
C ILE A 7 -24.73 -14.32 -2.88
N LYS A 8 -25.07 -15.47 -2.29
CA LYS A 8 -25.25 -16.72 -3.04
C LYS A 8 -26.36 -16.60 -4.07
N HIS A 9 -27.53 -16.11 -3.65
CA HIS A 9 -28.67 -15.94 -4.55
C HIS A 9 -28.34 -15.00 -5.72
N LEU A 10 -27.63 -13.90 -5.44
CA LEU A 10 -27.22 -12.93 -6.45
C LEU A 10 -26.31 -13.57 -7.51
N LEU A 11 -25.27 -14.31 -7.08
CA LEU A 11 -24.38 -15.01 -8.01
C LEU A 11 -25.11 -16.11 -8.79
N GLU A 12 -25.91 -16.93 -8.10
CA GLU A 12 -26.68 -18.03 -8.72
C GLU A 12 -27.66 -17.51 -9.78
N SER A 13 -28.34 -16.39 -9.53
CA SER A 13 -29.30 -15.78 -10.47
C SER A 13 -28.67 -15.36 -11.80
N ARG A 14 -27.34 -15.16 -11.81
CA ARG A 14 -26.54 -14.82 -12.99
C ARG A 14 -25.67 -15.97 -13.49
N GLY A 15 -25.82 -17.18 -12.93
CA GLY A 15 -24.98 -18.33 -13.27
C GLY A 15 -23.51 -18.16 -12.86
N LEU A 16 -23.20 -17.22 -11.97
CA LEU A 16 -21.85 -16.90 -11.54
C LEU A 16 -21.41 -17.78 -10.38
N ARG A 17 -20.10 -17.99 -10.27
CA ARG A 17 -19.46 -18.69 -9.16
C ARG A 17 -18.17 -17.97 -8.76
N PRO A 18 -17.79 -18.01 -7.48
CA PRO A 18 -16.52 -17.42 -7.04
C PRO A 18 -15.33 -18.04 -7.80
N LYS A 19 -14.51 -17.21 -8.44
CA LYS A 19 -13.33 -17.59 -9.20
C LYS A 19 -12.11 -17.68 -8.27
N LYS A 20 -11.69 -18.91 -7.92
CA LYS A 20 -10.49 -19.17 -7.10
C LYS A 20 -9.22 -18.57 -7.72
N SER A 21 -9.11 -18.57 -9.05
CA SER A 21 -7.97 -17.99 -9.78
C SER A 21 -7.81 -16.49 -9.54
N LEU A 22 -8.89 -15.78 -9.22
CA LEU A 22 -8.89 -14.35 -8.87
C LEU A 22 -8.82 -14.12 -7.35
N GLY A 23 -8.70 -15.18 -6.54
CA GLY A 23 -8.63 -15.08 -5.09
C GLY A 23 -9.92 -14.58 -4.42
N GLN A 24 -11.08 -14.75 -5.09
CA GLN A 24 -12.36 -14.25 -4.58
C GLN A 24 -12.79 -14.95 -3.29
N ASN A 25 -12.78 -14.18 -2.20
CA ASN A 25 -13.31 -14.55 -0.89
C ASN A 25 -14.10 -13.34 -0.37
N PHE A 26 -15.43 -13.41 -0.39
CA PHE A 26 -16.28 -12.30 0.00
C PHE A 26 -16.38 -12.23 1.52
N LEU A 27 -16.07 -11.08 2.11
CA LEU A 27 -16.27 -10.82 3.54
C LEU A 27 -17.79 -10.75 3.80
N VAL A 28 -18.31 -11.66 4.61
CA VAL A 28 -19.76 -11.77 4.88
C VAL A 28 -20.15 -11.28 6.28
N ASP A 29 -19.16 -10.96 7.11
CA ASP A 29 -19.39 -10.41 8.45
C ASP A 29 -19.56 -8.89 8.39
N GLN A 30 -20.81 -8.45 8.55
CA GLN A 30 -21.20 -7.04 8.48
C GLN A 30 -20.62 -6.20 9.63
N ASN A 31 -20.38 -6.78 10.80
CA ASN A 31 -19.80 -6.06 11.93
C ASN A 31 -18.33 -5.74 11.66
N LEU A 32 -17.61 -6.68 11.03
CA LEU A 32 -16.21 -6.46 10.62
C LEU A 32 -16.11 -5.44 9.49
N ILE A 33 -17.04 -5.44 8.53
CA ILE A 33 -17.12 -4.40 7.49
C ILE A 33 -17.30 -3.02 8.12
N ARG A 34 -18.30 -2.85 9.01
CA ARG A 34 -18.50 -1.58 9.72
C ARG A 34 -17.26 -1.18 10.50
N LYS A 35 -16.64 -2.11 11.23
CA LYS A 35 -15.41 -1.85 11.99
C LYS A 35 -14.27 -1.35 11.10
N LEU A 36 -14.09 -1.90 9.90
CA LEU A 36 -13.07 -1.44 8.95
C LEU A 36 -13.34 0.01 8.52
N VAL A 37 -14.60 0.31 8.16
CA VAL A 37 -15.00 1.65 7.70
C VAL A 37 -15.00 2.67 8.84
N ASP A 38 -15.34 2.27 10.07
CA ASP A 38 -15.19 3.11 11.26
C ASP A 38 -13.72 3.47 11.52
N CYS A 39 -12.82 2.47 11.44
CA CYS A 39 -11.40 2.69 11.68
C CYS A 39 -10.72 3.50 10.56
N SER A 40 -11.25 3.50 9.34
CA SER A 40 -10.70 4.31 8.25
C SER A 40 -10.98 5.80 8.42
N GLY A 41 -12.01 6.15 9.22
CA GLY A 41 -12.43 7.54 9.44
C GLY A 41 -13.10 8.20 8.24
N VAL A 42 -13.44 7.44 7.19
CA VAL A 42 -14.14 7.97 6.02
C VAL A 42 -15.62 8.21 6.32
N GLY A 43 -16.19 9.21 5.66
CA GLY A 43 -17.60 9.55 5.81
C GLY A 43 -18.11 10.40 4.66
N ALA A 44 -19.11 11.24 4.94
CA ALA A 44 -19.72 12.10 3.93
C ALA A 44 -18.68 12.98 3.25
N GLY A 45 -18.62 12.91 1.91
CA GLY A 45 -17.69 13.69 1.09
C GLY A 45 -16.27 13.11 0.99
N SER A 46 -15.94 12.02 1.68
CA SER A 46 -14.68 11.31 1.45
C SER A 46 -14.70 10.61 0.08
N LEU A 47 -13.61 10.75 -0.68
CA LEU A 47 -13.34 9.94 -1.86
C LEU A 47 -12.62 8.66 -1.45
N VAL A 48 -13.13 7.50 -1.86
CA VAL A 48 -12.62 6.19 -1.49
C VAL A 48 -12.32 5.37 -2.73
N LEU A 49 -11.09 4.83 -2.79
CA LEU A 49 -10.74 3.76 -3.70
C LEU A 49 -11.06 2.42 -3.01
N GLU A 50 -11.85 1.59 -3.67
CA GLU A 50 -12.10 0.20 -3.28
C GLU A 50 -11.58 -0.73 -4.38
N VAL A 51 -10.60 -1.59 -4.07
CA VAL A 51 -10.06 -2.58 -5.02
C VAL A 51 -10.61 -3.95 -4.68
N GLY A 52 -11.23 -4.61 -5.67
CA GLY A 52 -11.91 -5.89 -5.50
C GLY A 52 -13.23 -5.77 -4.71
N PRO A 53 -14.18 -4.93 -5.15
CA PRO A 53 -15.49 -4.76 -4.50
C PRO A 53 -16.32 -6.06 -4.45
N GLY A 54 -16.06 -7.01 -5.35
CA GLY A 54 -16.79 -8.27 -5.39
C GLY A 54 -18.27 -8.07 -5.69
N THR A 55 -19.17 -8.50 -4.80
CA THR A 55 -20.62 -8.27 -4.94
C THR A 55 -21.08 -6.88 -4.45
N GLY A 56 -20.16 -6.08 -3.90
CA GLY A 56 -20.38 -4.70 -3.49
C GLY A 56 -20.81 -4.51 -2.03
N THR A 57 -20.61 -5.51 -1.16
CA THR A 57 -21.05 -5.40 0.25
C THR A 57 -20.34 -4.27 0.99
N LEU A 58 -19.03 -4.09 0.79
CA LEU A 58 -18.26 -2.98 1.36
C LEU A 58 -18.58 -1.66 0.64
N THR A 59 -18.70 -1.67 -0.69
CA THR A 59 -19.18 -0.54 -1.50
C THR A 59 -20.47 0.06 -0.95
N GLU A 60 -21.45 -0.77 -0.59
CA GLU A 60 -22.72 -0.32 -0.01
C GLU A 60 -22.54 0.42 1.32
N GLU A 61 -21.70 -0.10 2.20
CA GLU A 61 -21.43 0.52 3.51
C GLU A 61 -20.76 1.88 3.32
N LEU A 62 -19.79 1.98 2.41
CA LEU A 62 -19.11 3.25 2.07
C LEU A 62 -20.10 4.28 1.51
N LEU A 63 -20.94 3.87 0.55
CA LEU A 63 -21.96 4.75 -0.05
C LEU A 63 -23.05 5.17 0.96
N ALA A 64 -23.42 4.27 1.88
CA ALA A 64 -24.38 4.55 2.95
C ALA A 64 -23.86 5.63 3.91
N ARG A 65 -22.55 5.71 4.12
CA ARG A 65 -21.89 6.77 4.90
C ARG A 65 -21.70 8.09 4.14
N GLY A 66 -22.13 8.15 2.88
CA GLY A 66 -22.04 9.35 2.07
C GLY A 66 -20.68 9.53 1.37
N CYS A 67 -19.86 8.49 1.29
CA CYS A 67 -18.63 8.54 0.50
C CYS A 67 -18.94 8.59 -1.00
N GLU A 68 -17.97 9.12 -1.76
CA GLU A 68 -17.82 8.87 -3.19
C GLU A 68 -16.86 7.68 -3.35
N VAL A 69 -17.25 6.67 -4.13
CA VAL A 69 -16.50 5.42 -4.27
C VAL A 69 -16.07 5.22 -5.72
N VAL A 70 -14.76 5.10 -5.92
CA VAL A 70 -14.15 4.56 -7.13
C VAL A 70 -13.84 3.09 -6.85
N ALA A 71 -14.62 2.19 -7.44
CA ALA A 71 -14.45 0.75 -7.29
C ALA A 71 -13.71 0.18 -8.50
N CYS A 72 -12.63 -0.57 -8.28
CA CYS A 72 -11.89 -1.27 -9.33
C CYS A 72 -12.10 -2.77 -9.20
N GLU A 73 -12.71 -3.38 -10.22
CA GLU A 73 -12.99 -4.82 -10.28
C GLU A 73 -12.32 -5.44 -11.50
N LEU A 74 -11.63 -6.57 -11.29
CA LEU A 74 -10.92 -7.28 -12.34
C LEU A 74 -11.83 -8.28 -13.05
N ASP A 75 -12.81 -8.83 -12.34
CA ASP A 75 -13.78 -9.78 -12.89
C ASP A 75 -14.88 -9.05 -13.66
N ASP A 76 -14.96 -9.30 -14.97
CA ASP A 76 -15.96 -8.73 -15.88
C ASP A 76 -17.40 -9.05 -15.49
N ASP A 77 -17.65 -10.27 -15.01
CA ASP A 77 -18.97 -10.70 -14.56
C ASP A 77 -19.43 -9.92 -13.31
N LEU A 78 -18.51 -9.74 -12.33
CA LEU A 78 -18.81 -8.99 -11.11
C LEU A 78 -18.89 -7.49 -11.38
N ALA A 79 -18.06 -6.97 -12.28
CA ALA A 79 -18.16 -5.57 -12.73
C ALA A 79 -19.51 -5.30 -13.38
N SER A 80 -19.98 -6.17 -14.28
CA SER A 80 -21.30 -6.08 -14.90
C SER A 80 -22.42 -6.09 -13.85
N LEU A 81 -22.33 -6.99 -12.86
CA LEU A 81 -23.25 -7.04 -11.72
C LEU A 81 -23.27 -5.73 -10.93
N LEU A 82 -22.11 -5.14 -10.64
CA LEU A 82 -22.01 -3.89 -9.87
C LEU A 82 -22.56 -2.69 -10.66
N ALA A 83 -22.28 -2.64 -11.96
CA ALA A 83 -22.71 -1.56 -12.86
C ALA A 83 -24.24 -1.41 -12.91
N GLU A 84 -24.97 -2.52 -12.81
CA GLU A 84 -26.44 -2.49 -12.76
C GLU A 84 -26.95 -2.25 -11.33
N ARG A 85 -26.38 -2.98 -10.37
CA ARG A 85 -26.92 -3.06 -9.01
C ARG A 85 -26.72 -1.79 -8.19
N ILE A 86 -25.51 -1.22 -8.20
CA ILE A 86 -25.16 -0.10 -7.31
C ILE A 86 -25.91 1.18 -7.71
N PRO A 87 -25.98 1.58 -8.99
CA PRO A 87 -26.78 2.74 -9.40
C PRO A 87 -28.27 2.58 -9.10
N ALA A 88 -28.83 1.37 -9.29
CA ALA A 88 -30.23 1.07 -8.96
C ALA A 88 -30.51 1.25 -7.46
N MET A 89 -29.59 0.83 -6.60
CA MET A 89 -29.70 1.01 -5.14
C MET A 89 -29.59 2.47 -4.70
N LEU A 90 -28.68 3.25 -5.30
CA LEU A 90 -28.46 4.64 -4.92
C LEU A 90 -29.68 5.54 -5.17
N GLY A 91 -30.49 5.18 -6.15
CA GLY A 91 -31.64 5.96 -6.59
C GLY A 91 -31.25 7.22 -7.39
N PRO A 92 -32.24 7.95 -7.92
CA PRO A 92 -32.01 9.12 -8.77
C PRO A 92 -31.19 10.22 -8.09
N GLY A 93 -30.26 10.82 -8.83
CA GLY A 93 -29.45 11.97 -8.40
C GLY A 93 -28.21 11.61 -7.56
N LYS A 94 -28.04 10.34 -7.16
CA LYS A 94 -26.93 9.88 -6.30
C LYS A 94 -25.91 9.02 -7.02
N GLN A 95 -26.13 8.70 -8.30
CA GLN A 95 -25.27 7.80 -9.09
C GLN A 95 -23.85 8.34 -9.28
N HIS A 96 -23.67 9.66 -9.26
CA HIS A 96 -22.35 10.30 -9.35
C HIS A 96 -21.41 9.92 -8.20
N ARG A 97 -21.94 9.35 -7.09
CA ARG A 97 -21.13 8.89 -5.95
C ARG A 97 -20.47 7.54 -6.18
N PHE A 98 -20.73 6.86 -7.29
CA PHE A 98 -20.15 5.57 -7.61
C PHE A 98 -19.57 5.58 -9.02
N THR A 99 -18.27 5.29 -9.12
CA THR A 99 -17.57 5.09 -10.38
C THR A 99 -16.98 3.68 -10.38
N LEU A 100 -17.30 2.90 -11.41
CA LEU A 100 -16.75 1.55 -11.60
C LEU A 100 -15.66 1.57 -12.67
N VAL A 101 -14.50 1.02 -12.34
CA VAL A 101 -13.38 0.79 -13.25
C VAL A 101 -13.21 -0.72 -13.43
N LEU A 102 -13.49 -1.22 -14.64
CA LEU A 102 -13.20 -2.59 -15.02
C LEU A 102 -11.71 -2.73 -15.41
N GLY A 103 -10.97 -3.59 -14.72
CA GLY A 103 -9.59 -3.93 -15.07
C GLY A 103 -8.71 -4.23 -13.86
N ASP A 104 -7.42 -4.46 -14.14
CA ASP A 104 -6.41 -4.59 -13.08
C ASP A 104 -6.17 -3.22 -12.43
N CYS A 105 -6.08 -3.22 -11.10
CA CYS A 105 -5.75 -2.03 -10.33
C CYS A 105 -4.31 -1.54 -10.57
N LEU A 106 -3.41 -2.43 -11.01
CA LEU A 106 -2.01 -2.12 -11.25
C LEU A 106 -1.60 -2.39 -12.69
N GLU A 107 -1.21 -1.35 -13.40
CA GLU A 107 -0.48 -1.47 -14.66
C GLU A 107 0.98 -1.89 -14.38
N GLY A 108 1.46 -2.93 -15.07
CA GLY A 108 2.83 -3.41 -14.91
C GLY A 108 3.21 -3.87 -13.48
N LYS A 109 2.21 -4.16 -12.62
CA LYS A 109 2.33 -4.54 -11.20
C LYS A 109 2.91 -3.47 -10.27
N ARG A 110 3.13 -2.24 -10.74
CA ARG A 110 3.83 -1.20 -9.95
C ARG A 110 3.23 0.19 -10.09
N THR A 111 2.36 0.41 -11.06
CA THR A 111 1.74 1.72 -11.30
C THR A 111 0.23 1.58 -11.13
N LEU A 112 -0.42 2.51 -10.42
CA LEU A 112 -1.87 2.51 -10.33
C LEU A 112 -2.47 2.71 -11.74
N SER A 113 -3.48 1.93 -12.09
CA SER A 113 -4.11 1.97 -13.41
C SER A 113 -4.48 3.41 -13.83
N PRO A 114 -4.16 3.83 -15.07
CA PRO A 114 -4.52 5.16 -15.58
C PRO A 114 -6.03 5.46 -15.50
N LEU A 115 -6.88 4.43 -15.61
CA LEU A 115 -8.33 4.57 -15.48
C LEU A 115 -8.73 4.92 -14.05
N ILE A 116 -8.04 4.36 -13.06
CA ILE A 116 -8.26 4.69 -11.65
C ILE A 116 -7.77 6.11 -11.36
N THR A 117 -6.56 6.48 -11.82
CA THR A 117 -6.02 7.82 -11.57
C THR A 117 -6.89 8.91 -12.22
N GLN A 118 -7.41 8.65 -13.42
CA GLN A 118 -8.38 9.50 -14.09
C GLN A 118 -9.67 9.63 -13.27
N ALA A 119 -10.23 8.53 -12.77
CA ALA A 119 -11.46 8.55 -11.97
C ALA A 119 -11.28 9.28 -10.62
N LEU A 120 -10.12 9.16 -9.99
CA LEU A 120 -9.80 9.88 -8.75
C LEU A 120 -9.61 11.39 -9.01
N GLY A 121 -9.13 11.77 -10.20
CA GLY A 121 -9.01 13.16 -10.63
C GLY A 121 -7.98 13.97 -9.83
N GLY A 122 -6.94 13.31 -9.29
CA GLY A 122 -5.90 13.94 -8.46
C GLY A 122 -6.38 14.43 -7.10
N ARG A 123 -7.63 14.11 -6.70
CA ARG A 123 -8.18 14.47 -5.39
C ARG A 123 -7.60 13.55 -4.31
N PRO A 124 -7.41 14.03 -3.07
CA PRO A 124 -7.08 13.17 -1.94
C PRO A 124 -8.13 12.07 -1.74
N PHE A 125 -7.67 10.84 -1.48
CA PHE A 125 -8.56 9.69 -1.35
C PHE A 125 -8.06 8.70 -0.30
N ALA A 126 -8.96 7.91 0.28
CA ALA A 126 -8.59 6.77 1.14
C ALA A 126 -8.69 5.46 0.36
N LEU A 127 -7.80 4.49 0.64
CA LEU A 127 -8.04 3.10 0.26
C LEU A 127 -8.84 2.43 1.38
N VAL A 128 -10.02 1.91 1.07
CA VAL A 128 -10.79 1.05 1.98
C VAL A 128 -11.20 -0.21 1.22
N ALA A 129 -10.60 -1.36 1.52
CA ALA A 129 -10.76 -2.54 0.70
C ALA A 129 -10.57 -3.88 1.45
N ASN A 130 -11.31 -4.91 1.03
CA ASN A 130 -10.96 -6.30 1.29
C ASN A 130 -10.09 -6.81 0.14
N LEU A 131 -8.77 -6.62 0.25
CA LEU A 131 -7.87 -6.75 -0.90
C LEU A 131 -7.72 -8.20 -1.36
N PRO A 132 -7.76 -8.45 -2.69
CA PRO A 132 -7.28 -9.71 -3.25
C PRO A 132 -5.83 -9.95 -2.82
N TYR A 133 -5.53 -11.15 -2.34
CA TYR A 133 -4.25 -11.44 -1.70
C TYR A 133 -3.03 -11.18 -2.60
N ALA A 134 -3.14 -11.48 -3.89
CA ALA A 134 -2.08 -11.24 -4.86
C ALA A 134 -1.82 -9.74 -5.14
N ALA A 135 -2.84 -8.90 -5.02
CA ALA A 135 -2.74 -7.46 -5.27
C ALA A 135 -2.30 -6.68 -4.03
N ALA A 136 -2.51 -7.22 -2.82
CA ALA A 136 -2.37 -6.49 -1.57
C ALA A 136 -1.00 -5.80 -1.38
N THR A 137 0.10 -6.57 -1.45
CA THR A 137 1.44 -6.02 -1.20
C THR A 137 1.88 -5.03 -2.28
N PRO A 138 1.79 -5.35 -3.59
CA PRO A 138 2.10 -4.40 -4.66
C PRO A 138 1.28 -3.12 -4.57
N LEU A 139 -0.04 -3.21 -4.37
CA LEU A 139 -0.91 -2.03 -4.32
C LEU A 139 -0.57 -1.12 -3.14
N MET A 140 -0.44 -1.69 -1.93
CA MET A 140 -0.06 -0.90 -0.76
C MET A 140 1.30 -0.23 -0.95
N SER A 141 2.26 -0.93 -1.56
CA SER A 141 3.60 -0.37 -1.81
C SER A 141 3.54 0.79 -2.82
N THR A 142 2.83 0.62 -3.94
CA THR A 142 2.60 1.68 -4.94
C THR A 142 1.90 2.88 -4.32
N LEU A 143 0.83 2.68 -3.54
CA LEU A 143 0.14 3.80 -2.90
C LEU A 143 1.02 4.52 -1.87
N LEU A 144 1.82 3.78 -1.08
CA LEU A 144 2.74 4.38 -0.12
C LEU A 144 3.83 5.22 -0.81
N VAL A 145 4.35 4.74 -1.93
CA VAL A 145 5.49 5.35 -2.66
C VAL A 145 5.05 6.49 -3.58
N ASP A 146 4.04 6.23 -4.42
CA ASP A 146 3.72 7.08 -5.57
C ASP A 146 2.49 7.98 -5.34
N HIS A 147 1.68 7.70 -4.32
CA HIS A 147 0.42 8.40 -4.05
C HIS A 147 0.39 9.04 -2.64
N PRO A 148 1.15 10.13 -2.41
CA PRO A 148 1.12 10.86 -1.14
C PRO A 148 -0.26 11.43 -0.80
N GLU A 149 -1.10 11.69 -1.80
CA GLU A 149 -2.50 12.10 -1.68
C GLU A 149 -3.43 11.00 -1.13
N CYS A 150 -2.91 9.78 -0.92
CA CYS A 150 -3.58 8.73 -0.17
C CYS A 150 -3.06 8.68 1.29
N PRO A 151 -3.71 9.39 2.25
CA PRO A 151 -3.27 9.45 3.64
C PRO A 151 -3.65 8.21 4.45
N THR A 152 -4.67 7.45 4.01
CA THR A 152 -5.26 6.35 4.78
C THR A 152 -5.43 5.11 3.92
N LEU A 153 -4.87 4.00 4.36
CA LEU A 153 -5.15 2.66 3.83
C LEU A 153 -5.76 1.80 4.95
N ALA A 154 -7.05 1.52 4.88
CA ALA A 154 -7.75 0.62 5.79
C ALA A 154 -8.13 -0.66 5.03
N VAL A 155 -7.39 -1.73 5.26
CA VAL A 155 -7.46 -2.92 4.40
C VAL A 155 -7.63 -4.21 5.18
N THR A 156 -8.34 -5.15 4.58
CA THR A 156 -8.33 -6.56 4.98
C THR A 156 -7.37 -7.32 4.06
N ILE A 157 -6.40 -8.03 4.64
CA ILE A 157 -5.34 -8.75 3.93
C ILE A 157 -5.06 -10.09 4.62
N GLN A 158 -4.16 -10.91 4.07
CA GLN A 158 -3.67 -12.11 4.77
C GLN A 158 -2.98 -11.71 6.08
N ARG A 159 -3.18 -12.51 7.14
CA ARG A 159 -2.56 -12.25 8.47
C ARG A 159 -1.04 -12.12 8.38
N GLU A 160 -0.37 -13.00 7.63
CA GLU A 160 1.08 -12.96 7.45
C GLU A 160 1.55 -11.62 6.86
N VAL A 161 0.82 -11.07 5.89
CA VAL A 161 1.16 -9.77 5.29
C VAL A 161 0.99 -8.64 6.31
N ALA A 162 -0.08 -8.68 7.12
CA ALA A 162 -0.29 -7.72 8.20
C ALA A 162 0.82 -7.79 9.26
N GLU A 163 1.26 -8.99 9.63
CA GLU A 163 2.37 -9.22 10.56
C GLU A 163 3.68 -8.66 10.00
N ARG A 164 3.94 -8.86 8.71
CA ARG A 164 5.12 -8.30 8.03
C ARG A 164 5.12 -6.78 7.98
N LEU A 165 3.97 -6.11 7.84
CA LEU A 165 3.89 -4.64 7.86
C LEU A 165 4.34 -4.06 9.20
N GLY A 166 3.89 -4.67 10.30
CA GLY A 166 4.17 -4.22 11.68
C GLY A 166 5.34 -4.91 12.36
N ALA A 167 6.11 -5.73 11.65
CA ALA A 167 7.19 -6.53 12.23
C ALA A 167 8.27 -5.65 12.87
N ALA A 168 8.84 -6.13 13.98
CA ALA A 168 9.99 -5.52 14.64
C ALA A 168 11.32 -6.09 14.08
N PRO A 169 12.43 -5.33 14.15
CA PRO A 169 13.75 -5.79 13.70
C PRO A 169 14.19 -7.10 14.37
N GLY A 170 14.98 -7.90 13.64
CA GLY A 170 15.50 -9.19 14.08
C GLY A 170 14.53 -10.37 13.92
N GLY A 171 13.24 -10.10 13.68
CA GLY A 171 12.22 -11.13 13.46
C GLY A 171 12.21 -11.72 12.05
N LYS A 172 11.66 -12.93 11.91
CA LYS A 172 11.56 -13.62 10.61
C LYS A 172 10.63 -12.92 9.61
N ASP A 173 9.68 -12.14 10.10
CA ASP A 173 8.67 -11.43 9.29
C ASP A 173 9.12 -10.00 8.95
N TYR A 174 10.25 -9.55 9.51
CA TYR A 174 10.83 -8.24 9.24
C TYR A 174 11.57 -8.20 7.90
N GLY A 175 11.36 -7.13 7.14
CA GLY A 175 11.97 -6.98 5.82
C GLY A 175 11.63 -5.65 5.15
N ALA A 176 11.90 -5.54 3.85
CA ALA A 176 11.67 -4.33 3.06
C ALA A 176 10.25 -3.76 3.20
N LEU A 177 9.21 -4.62 3.22
CA LEU A 177 7.82 -4.18 3.39
C LEU A 177 7.58 -3.51 4.75
N ALA A 178 8.15 -4.07 5.83
CA ALA A 178 8.07 -3.52 7.18
C ALA A 178 8.72 -2.12 7.22
N VAL A 179 9.94 -2.02 6.69
CA VAL A 179 10.69 -0.76 6.67
C VAL A 179 9.98 0.30 5.83
N LEU A 180 9.50 -0.06 4.64
CA LEU A 180 8.77 0.85 3.76
C LEU A 180 7.51 1.39 4.45
N ALA A 181 6.65 0.49 4.94
CA ALA A 181 5.40 0.86 5.58
C ALA A 181 5.62 1.72 6.83
N GLN A 182 6.52 1.30 7.73
CA GLN A 182 6.76 2.01 8.99
C GLN A 182 7.51 3.34 8.81
N SER A 183 8.26 3.52 7.72
CA SER A 183 8.91 4.80 7.38
C SER A 183 7.93 5.86 6.91
N LEU A 184 6.86 5.44 6.23
CA LEU A 184 5.91 6.33 5.56
C LEU A 184 4.58 6.46 6.32
N ALA A 185 4.22 5.47 7.12
CA ALA A 185 2.94 5.40 7.83
C ALA A 185 3.09 4.82 9.24
N GLN A 186 2.11 5.11 10.08
CA GLN A 186 1.85 4.36 11.30
C GLN A 186 1.01 3.13 10.95
N VAL A 187 1.53 1.94 11.22
CA VAL A 187 0.82 0.66 11.01
C VAL A 187 0.09 0.29 12.30
N ARG A 188 -1.24 0.13 12.24
CA ARG A 188 -2.07 -0.22 13.39
C ARG A 188 -2.96 -1.44 13.07
N PRO A 189 -2.87 -2.54 13.82
CA PRO A 189 -3.81 -3.64 13.68
C PRO A 189 -5.22 -3.21 14.13
N ILE A 190 -6.24 -3.62 13.39
CA ILE A 190 -7.66 -3.37 13.70
C ILE A 190 -8.31 -4.63 14.29
N ALA A 191 -8.16 -5.76 13.60
CA ALA A 191 -8.75 -7.05 13.98
C ALA A 191 -8.04 -8.21 13.28
N THR A 192 -8.09 -9.40 13.90
CA THR A 192 -7.79 -10.68 13.22
C THR A 192 -9.11 -11.36 12.89
N LEU A 193 -9.21 -11.90 11.68
CA LEU A 193 -10.44 -12.46 11.13
C LEU A 193 -10.29 -13.97 10.92
N PRO A 194 -11.17 -14.78 11.52
CA PRO A 194 -11.22 -16.20 11.23
C PRO A 194 -11.74 -16.43 9.80
N ARG A 195 -11.43 -17.60 9.23
CA ARG A 195 -11.78 -17.93 7.83
C ARG A 195 -13.30 -17.99 7.60
N GLU A 196 -14.06 -18.21 8.66
CA GLU A 196 -15.52 -18.32 8.69
C GLU A 196 -16.22 -17.00 8.34
N CYS A 197 -15.52 -15.86 8.50
CA CYS A 197 -16.03 -14.55 8.09
C CYS A 197 -16.06 -14.36 6.58
N PHE A 198 -15.57 -15.32 5.79
CA PHE A 198 -15.48 -15.23 4.34
C PHE A 198 -16.22 -16.38 3.65
N TRP A 199 -16.74 -16.09 2.45
CA TRP A 199 -17.26 -17.11 1.55
C TRP A 199 -16.81 -16.87 0.10
N PRO A 200 -16.26 -17.89 -0.59
CA PRO A 200 -15.75 -19.14 -0.04
C PRO A 200 -14.72 -18.91 1.08
N ARG A 201 -14.45 -19.95 1.89
CA ARG A 201 -13.47 -19.83 2.97
C ARG A 201 -12.06 -19.79 2.36
N PRO A 202 -11.20 -18.83 2.74
CA PRO A 202 -9.80 -18.86 2.36
C PRO A 202 -9.04 -19.96 3.11
N ASP A 203 -7.88 -20.32 2.57
CA ASP A 203 -6.99 -21.31 3.19
C ASP A 203 -6.24 -20.75 4.42
N VAL A 204 -6.17 -19.43 4.53
CA VAL A 204 -5.42 -18.70 5.56
C VAL A 204 -6.32 -17.73 6.32
N THR A 205 -5.90 -17.38 7.54
CA THR A 205 -6.56 -16.31 8.32
C THR A 205 -6.25 -14.93 7.75
N SER A 206 -7.18 -14.00 7.91
CA SER A 206 -7.03 -12.60 7.51
C SER A 206 -6.81 -11.67 8.70
N ALA A 207 -6.35 -10.46 8.42
CA ALA A 207 -6.27 -9.38 9.38
C ALA A 207 -6.67 -8.06 8.73
N MET A 208 -7.30 -7.19 9.53
CA MET A 208 -7.56 -5.80 9.19
C MET A 208 -6.46 -4.93 9.75
N VAL A 209 -5.92 -4.03 8.92
CA VAL A 209 -4.85 -3.11 9.29
C VAL A 209 -5.18 -1.71 8.78
N LEU A 210 -4.84 -0.71 9.60
CA LEU A 210 -4.87 0.69 9.25
C LEU A 210 -3.44 1.17 9.06
N LEU A 211 -3.13 1.76 7.91
CA LEU A 211 -1.92 2.53 7.68
C LEU A 211 -2.31 4.00 7.56
N SER A 212 -1.88 4.80 8.53
CA SER A 212 -2.07 6.25 8.52
C SER A 212 -0.75 6.91 8.17
N ARG A 213 -0.69 7.60 7.02
CA ARG A 213 0.52 8.29 6.56
C ARG A 213 1.00 9.26 7.65
N ARG A 214 2.31 9.27 7.88
CA ARG A 214 2.93 10.18 8.86
C ARG A 214 2.83 11.61 8.35
N ALA A 215 2.48 12.54 9.24
CA ALA A 215 2.57 13.98 8.95
C ALA A 215 4.02 14.38 8.61
N GLU A 216 4.98 13.78 9.30
CA GLU A 216 6.42 13.90 9.04
C GLU A 216 6.99 12.52 8.70
N PRO A 217 7.09 12.17 7.40
CA PRO A 217 7.71 10.93 6.96
C PRO A 217 9.19 10.86 7.36
N LEU A 218 9.70 9.65 7.63
CA LEU A 218 11.12 9.47 7.95
C LEU A 218 12.04 9.69 6.75
N VAL A 219 11.49 9.71 5.53
CA VAL A 219 12.21 9.94 4.27
C VAL A 219 11.48 10.97 3.42
N ALA A 220 12.23 11.84 2.74
CA ALA A 220 11.64 12.84 1.85
C ALA A 220 11.23 12.24 0.48
N ASP A 221 11.95 11.23 0.01
CA ASP A 221 11.71 10.53 -1.25
C ASP A 221 11.37 9.05 -1.00
N PRO A 222 10.08 8.68 -1.02
CA PRO A 222 9.63 7.29 -0.92
C PRO A 222 10.15 6.37 -2.03
N ALA A 223 10.37 6.90 -3.24
CA ALA A 223 10.84 6.11 -4.38
C ALA A 223 12.32 5.74 -4.21
N ALA A 224 13.14 6.69 -3.75
CA ALA A 224 14.52 6.42 -3.36
C ALA A 224 14.60 5.38 -2.22
N LEU A 225 13.71 5.48 -1.22
CA LEU A 225 13.61 4.46 -0.16
C LEU A 225 13.26 3.10 -0.74
N SER A 226 12.23 3.00 -1.58
CA SER A 226 11.82 1.75 -2.21
C SER A 226 12.95 1.10 -3.02
N ALA A 227 13.71 1.91 -3.78
CA ALA A 227 14.86 1.43 -4.53
C ALA A 227 15.99 0.93 -3.62
N PHE A 228 16.33 1.69 -2.58
CA PHE A 228 17.35 1.31 -1.61
C PHE A 228 16.99 0.02 -0.85
N LEU A 229 15.74 -0.13 -0.44
CA LEU A 229 15.27 -1.33 0.26
C LEU A 229 15.34 -2.57 -0.62
N ARG A 230 15.03 -2.44 -1.92
CA ARG A 230 15.17 -3.55 -2.87
C ARG A 230 16.60 -4.05 -2.96
N ASP A 231 17.58 -3.15 -2.98
CA ASP A 231 19.00 -3.52 -3.00
C ASP A 231 19.43 -4.15 -1.66
N LEU A 232 19.11 -3.47 -0.54
CA LEU A 232 19.53 -3.86 0.80
C LEU A 232 18.98 -5.22 1.24
N PHE A 233 17.74 -5.54 0.87
CA PHE A 233 17.07 -6.80 1.23
C PHE A 233 17.16 -7.90 0.15
N ALA A 234 17.92 -7.69 -0.94
CA ALA A 234 18.06 -8.67 -2.03
C ALA A 234 18.63 -10.02 -1.57
N HIS A 235 19.47 -10.03 -0.52
CA HIS A 235 20.14 -11.23 -0.03
C HIS A 235 19.99 -11.40 1.48
N ARG A 236 18.83 -11.90 1.91
CA ARG A 236 18.46 -12.06 3.32
C ARG A 236 19.52 -12.71 4.23
N ARG A 237 20.27 -13.69 3.72
CA ARG A 237 21.27 -14.44 4.51
C ARG A 237 22.66 -13.78 4.55
N LYS A 238 22.91 -12.76 3.73
CA LYS A 238 24.21 -12.07 3.66
C LYS A 238 24.26 -10.90 4.63
N GLN A 239 25.45 -10.62 5.14
CA GLN A 239 25.72 -9.43 5.93
C GLN A 239 25.73 -8.19 5.03
N ILE A 240 25.40 -7.02 5.57
CA ILE A 240 25.24 -5.77 4.82
C ILE A 240 26.55 -5.33 4.15
N GLY A 241 27.71 -5.66 4.72
CA GLY A 241 29.02 -5.47 4.07
C GLY A 241 29.14 -6.21 2.73
N ALA A 242 28.60 -7.43 2.65
CA ALA A 242 28.60 -8.21 1.43
C ALA A 242 27.52 -7.78 0.42
N VAL A 243 26.44 -7.16 0.89
CA VAL A 243 25.35 -6.63 0.05
C VAL A 243 25.75 -5.30 -0.58
N LEU A 244 26.28 -4.37 0.21
CA LEU A 244 26.68 -3.04 -0.23
C LEU A 244 28.05 -3.03 -0.95
N GLY A 245 28.88 -4.03 -0.70
CA GLY A 245 30.13 -4.26 -1.41
C GLY A 245 31.36 -3.60 -0.76
N LYS A 246 32.54 -4.02 -1.24
CA LYS A 246 33.85 -3.66 -0.66
C LYS A 246 34.22 -2.18 -0.76
N GLY A 247 33.57 -1.41 -1.63
CA GLY A 247 33.80 0.03 -1.78
C GLY A 247 33.07 0.89 -0.76
N THR A 248 32.32 0.29 0.18
CA THR A 248 31.62 1.04 1.22
C THR A 248 32.60 1.54 2.27
N ASP A 249 32.66 2.85 2.47
CA ASP A 249 33.41 3.48 3.54
C ASP A 249 32.67 3.35 4.88
N TRP A 250 32.98 2.28 5.61
CA TRP A 250 32.35 1.96 6.90
C TRP A 250 32.76 2.91 8.03
N GLU A 251 33.89 3.61 7.91
CA GLU A 251 34.32 4.60 8.90
C GLU A 251 33.43 5.85 8.80
N THR A 252 33.22 6.34 7.58
CA THR A 252 32.27 7.43 7.33
C THR A 252 30.83 7.03 7.69
N VAL A 253 30.41 5.80 7.39
CA VAL A 253 29.07 5.31 7.80
C VAL A 253 28.94 5.30 9.33
N ALA A 254 29.91 4.76 10.07
CA ALA A 254 29.85 4.69 11.53
C ALA A 254 29.83 6.08 12.19
N ALA A 255 30.50 7.06 11.60
CA ALA A 255 30.50 8.45 12.06
C ALA A 255 29.19 9.20 11.75
N ALA A 256 28.35 8.70 10.83
CA ALA A 256 27.12 9.37 10.44
C ALA A 256 26.04 9.31 11.55
N PRO A 257 25.19 10.36 11.70
CA PRO A 257 24.13 10.39 12.71
C PRO A 257 23.17 9.20 12.58
N GLY A 258 22.98 8.47 13.69
CA GLY A 258 22.09 7.29 13.74
C GLY A 258 22.71 5.99 13.24
N CYS A 259 23.99 5.99 12.85
CA CYS A 259 24.70 4.83 12.31
C CYS A 259 25.77 4.23 13.25
N GLY A 260 25.99 4.78 14.44
CA GLY A 260 27.11 4.38 15.32
C GLY A 260 27.16 2.89 15.70
N GLU A 261 26.02 2.20 15.68
CA GLU A 261 25.92 0.75 15.96
C GLU A 261 25.92 -0.12 14.69
N ILE A 262 25.96 0.50 13.51
CA ILE A 262 25.88 -0.21 12.23
C ILE A 262 27.27 -0.73 11.86
N THR A 263 27.41 -2.06 11.83
CA THR A 263 28.64 -2.72 11.40
C THR A 263 28.42 -3.52 10.11
N PRO A 264 29.44 -3.74 9.27
CA PRO A 264 29.32 -4.55 8.06
C PRO A 264 28.88 -5.99 8.33
N MET A 265 28.98 -6.46 9.58
CA MET A 265 28.65 -7.83 9.99
C MET A 265 27.16 -8.05 10.28
N LEU A 266 26.38 -6.98 10.42
CA LEU A 266 24.92 -7.07 10.59
C LEU A 266 24.26 -7.57 9.31
N ARG A 267 23.07 -8.16 9.43
CA ARG A 267 22.16 -8.41 8.31
C ARG A 267 21.12 -7.29 8.24
N ALA A 268 20.56 -7.07 7.05
CA ALA A 268 19.55 -6.04 6.83
C ALA A 268 18.34 -6.18 7.79
N GLU A 269 17.93 -7.42 8.07
CA GLU A 269 16.82 -7.73 8.98
C GLU A 269 17.10 -7.37 10.45
N GLN A 270 18.35 -7.11 10.83
CA GLN A 270 18.72 -6.70 12.19
C GLN A 270 18.71 -5.18 12.39
N LEU A 271 18.64 -4.40 11.30
CA LEU A 271 18.60 -2.94 11.36
C LEU A 271 17.20 -2.46 11.68
N SER A 272 17.07 -1.53 12.63
CA SER A 272 15.81 -0.82 12.87
C SER A 272 15.43 0.12 11.73
N VAL A 273 14.16 0.52 11.66
CA VAL A 273 13.68 1.47 10.64
C VAL A 273 14.52 2.76 10.65
N PRO A 274 14.78 3.42 11.80
CA PRO A 274 15.66 4.59 11.83
C PRO A 274 17.09 4.29 11.37
N GLN A 275 17.66 3.13 11.72
CA GLN A 275 19.00 2.73 11.27
C GLN A 275 19.06 2.51 9.75
N VAL A 276 18.03 1.91 9.14
CA VAL A 276 17.99 1.75 7.67
C VAL A 276 17.91 3.11 6.98
N VAL A 277 17.10 4.04 7.50
CA VAL A 277 17.01 5.40 6.97
C VAL A 277 18.33 6.16 7.13
N ALA A 278 18.97 6.07 8.30
CA ALA A 278 20.27 6.68 8.57
C ALA A 278 21.36 6.13 7.65
N LEU A 279 21.41 4.80 7.46
CA LEU A 279 22.32 4.14 6.54
C LEU A 279 22.11 4.61 5.10
N GLY A 280 20.86 4.68 4.64
CA GLY A 280 20.56 5.17 3.29
C GLY A 280 20.99 6.63 3.09
N ARG A 281 20.87 7.49 4.10
CA ARG A 281 21.37 8.88 4.06
C ARG A 281 22.90 8.94 4.03
N ALA A 282 23.57 8.17 4.90
CA ALA A 282 25.03 8.11 4.96
C ALA A 282 25.66 7.65 3.63
N LEU A 283 24.96 6.77 2.91
CA LEU A 283 25.37 6.28 1.59
C LEU A 283 24.95 7.21 0.43
N GLY A 284 24.34 8.37 0.70
CA GLY A 284 23.81 9.26 -0.34
C GLY A 284 22.67 8.67 -1.17
N ARG A 285 22.00 7.60 -0.67
CA ARG A 285 20.89 6.94 -1.35
C ARG A 285 19.53 7.56 -1.01
N LEU A 286 19.44 8.23 0.13
CA LEU A 286 18.23 8.87 0.65
C LEU A 286 18.54 10.33 0.96
N GLU A 287 18.75 11.15 -0.06
CA GLU A 287 18.97 12.58 0.15
C GLU A 287 17.68 13.24 0.70
N GLY A 288 17.84 14.17 1.65
CA GLY A 288 16.76 15.10 1.99
C GLY A 288 16.51 16.03 0.81
N ARG A 289 15.34 16.67 0.74
CA ARG A 289 15.17 17.88 -0.09
C ARG A 289 16.05 19.00 0.48
N GLY A 290 17.35 18.92 0.25
CA GLY A 290 18.34 19.96 0.53
C GLY A 290 18.58 20.73 -0.75
N THR A 291 18.19 21.99 -0.73
CA THR A 291 18.55 23.05 -1.69
C THR A 291 19.88 22.79 -2.39
N SER A 292 19.83 22.41 -3.66
CA SER A 292 20.99 22.47 -4.55
C SER A 292 21.19 23.94 -4.94
N ALA A 293 21.74 24.72 -4.01
CA ALA A 293 22.42 25.95 -4.32
C ALA A 293 23.90 25.71 -4.09
N ASN A 294 24.65 25.83 -5.17
CA ASN A 294 26.09 26.05 -5.22
C ASN A 294 27.00 24.86 -4.91
N ASN A 295 27.32 24.12 -5.96
CA ASN A 295 28.67 23.59 -6.10
C ASN A 295 29.16 23.76 -7.55
N ALA A 296 29.28 25.02 -7.96
CA ALA A 296 30.07 25.37 -9.13
C ALA A 296 31.56 25.20 -8.76
N ARG A 297 32.19 24.15 -9.29
CA ARG A 297 33.65 23.98 -9.25
C ARG A 297 34.28 25.14 -10.05
N PRO A 298 35.34 25.81 -9.56
CA PRO A 298 36.07 26.76 -10.38
C PRO A 298 36.86 25.99 -11.45
N ASN A 299 36.66 26.35 -12.71
CA ASN A 299 37.41 25.84 -13.85
C ASN A 299 38.76 26.56 -13.93
N PRO A 300 39.92 25.89 -13.82
CA PRO A 300 41.21 26.52 -14.04
C PRO A 300 41.60 26.33 -15.50
N ARG A 301 41.56 27.41 -16.30
CA ARG A 301 42.44 27.73 -17.45
C ARG A 301 41.68 28.50 -18.54
N SER A 302 42.00 29.78 -18.66
CA SER A 302 42.16 30.43 -19.96
C SER A 302 43.16 31.59 -19.79
N THR A 303 44.43 31.27 -19.99
CA THR A 303 45.45 32.25 -20.34
C THR A 303 45.20 32.68 -21.78
N SER A 304 44.72 33.90 -21.97
CA SER A 304 44.73 34.57 -23.26
C SER A 304 45.85 35.60 -23.22
N HIS A 305 46.86 35.39 -24.06
CA HIS A 305 47.89 36.37 -24.38
C HIS A 305 47.24 37.61 -25.01
N GLU A 306 47.56 38.78 -24.48
CA GLU A 306 47.59 40.01 -25.26
C GLU A 306 49.04 40.27 -25.70
N VAL A 307 49.14 40.81 -26.93
CA VAL A 307 50.29 41.25 -27.74
C VAL A 307 50.81 40.21 -28.73
#